data_AF-A0A514WGM1-F1
#
_entry.id   AF-A0A514WGM1-F1
#
_cell.length_a   1.000
_cell.length_b   1.000
_cell.length_c   1.000
_cell.angle_alpha   90.00
_cell.angle_beta   90.00
_cell.angle_gamma   90.00
#
_symmetry.space_group_name_H-M   'P 1'
#
loop_
_entity.id
_entity.type
_entity.pdbx_description
1 polymer ?
#
loop_
_entity_poly.entity_id
_entity_poly.type
_entity_poly.pdbx_seq_one_letter_code
_entity_poly.pdbx_strand_id
1 'polypeptide(L)' 'MLTLSVFLATLLYAGLGIVIFIVSFVLVDKLTPGELWREIIERKNMAVAILAGAVALGISNIIAAAIHG' A
#
# COMPACT_ATOMS: atom_id res chain seq x y z
N MET A 1 24.12 11.80 15.51
CA MET A 1 24.69 10.47 15.86
C MET A 1 23.57 9.45 15.73
N LEU A 2 23.58 8.62 14.68
CA LEU A 2 22.55 7.60 14.47
C LEU A 2 22.78 6.50 15.52
N THR A 3 21.94 6.44 16.56
CA THR A 3 22.03 5.38 17.57
C THR A 3 21.38 4.11 17.05
N LEU A 4 21.86 2.94 17.50
CA LEU A 4 21.29 1.64 17.10
C LEU A 4 19.78 1.57 17.35
N SER A 5 19.31 2.18 18.43
CA SER A 5 17.90 2.28 18.79
C SER A 5 17.07 3.02 17.74
N VAL A 6 17.59 4.13 17.19
CA VAL A 6 16.91 4.90 16.14
C VAL A 6 16.84 4.11 14.84
N PHE A 7 17.91 3.41 14.47
CA PHE A 7 17.91 2.54 13.30
C PHE A 7 16.88 1.42 13.40
N LEU A 8 16.81 0.74 14.55
CA LEU A 8 15.83 -0.31 14.81
C LEU A 8 14.39 0.23 14.78
N ALA A 9 14.15 1.40 15.39
CA ALA A 9 12.85 2.05 15.36
C ALA A 9 12.41 2.39 13.92
N THR A 10 13.29 2.97 13.10
CA THR A 10 12.99 3.29 11.70
C THR A 10 12.64 2.04 10.90
N LEU A 11 13.38 0.93 11.10
CA LEU A 11 13.09 -0.32 10.41
C LEU A 11 11.73 -0.90 10.82
N LEU A 12 11.39 -0.83 12.11
CA LEU A 12 10.09 -1.27 12.62
C LEU A 12 8.94 -0.43 12.05
N TYR A 13 9.07 0.90 12.03
CA TYR A 13 8.06 1.79 11.46
C TYR A 13 7.90 1.58 9.95
N ALA A 14 9.00 1.41 9.21
CA ALA A 14 8.95 1.08 7.79
C ALA A 14 8.25 -0.26 7.54
N GLY A 15 8.60 -1.30 8.31
CA GLY A 15 7.94 -2.60 8.23
C GLY A 15 6.45 -2.52 8.55
N LEU A 16 6.06 -1.77 9.58
CA LEU A 16 4.66 -1.56 9.94
C LEU A 16 3.89 -0.87 8.81
N GLY A 17 4.47 0.15 8.18
CA GLY A 17 3.85 0.83 7.04
C GLY A 17 3.59 -0.12 5.86
N ILE A 18 4.54 -1.01 5.56
CA ILE A 18 4.38 -2.02 4.50
C ILE A 18 3.24 -2.99 4.84
N VAL A 19 3.18 -3.48 6.08
CA VAL A 19 2.12 -4.40 6.52
C VAL A 19 0.75 -3.75 6.40
N ILE A 20 0.60 -2.51 6.88
CA ILE A 20 -0.65 -1.75 6.79
C ILE A 20 -1.04 -1.51 5.33
N PHE A 21 -0.07 -1.18 4.48
CA PHE A 21 -0.31 -1.01 3.04
C PHE A 21 -0.87 -2.28 2.40
N ILE A 22 -0.24 -3.44 2.64
CA ILE A 22 -0.69 -4.72 2.08
C ILE A 22 -2.11 -5.05 2.55
N VAL A 23 -2.38 -4.92 3.84
CA VAL A 23 -3.71 -5.18 4.41
C VAL A 23 -4.76 -4.26 3.79
N SER A 24 -4.44 -2.97 3.65
CA SER A 24 -5.34 -1.98 3.05
C SER A 24 -5.61 -2.27 1.58
N PHE A 25 -4.58 -2.66 0.82
CA PHE A 25 -4.72 -2.99 -0.59
C PHE A 25 -5.57 -4.25 -0.80
N VAL A 26 -5.36 -5.30 0.00
CA VAL A 26 -6.19 -6.52 -0.02
C VAL A 26 -7.64 -6.20 0.38
N LEU A 27 -7.84 -5.30 1.33
CA LEU A 27 -9.18 -4.87 1.71
C LEU A 27 -9.88 -4.15 0.55
N VAL A 28 -9.19 -3.25 -0.15
CA VAL A 28 -9.72 -2.58 -1.35
C VAL A 28 -10.05 -3.59 -2.45
N ASP A 29 -9.18 -4.56 -2.71
CA ASP A 29 -9.40 -5.60 -3.72
C ASP A 29 -10.67 -6.40 -3.40
N LYS A 30 -10.87 -6.77 -2.13
CA LYS A 30 -12.10 -7.45 -1.69
C LYS A 30 -13.35 -6.59 -1.75
N LEU A 31 -13.23 -5.28 -1.49
CA LEU A 31 -14.36 -4.35 -1.52
C LEU A 31 -14.75 -3.97 -2.96
N THR A 32 -13.80 -4.03 -3.89
CA THR A 32 -14.05 -3.70 -5.28
C THR A 32 -14.74 -4.88 -5.97
N PRO A 33 -15.95 -4.72 -6.52
CA PRO A 33 -16.62 -5.79 -7.23
C PRO A 33 -15.88 -6.11 -8.53
N GLY A 34 -15.22 -7.26 -8.58
CA GLY A 34 -14.44 -7.74 -9.73
C GLY A 34 -13.05 -8.19 -9.32
N GLU A 35 -12.51 -9.22 -9.97
CA GLU A 35 -11.15 -9.68 -9.70
C GLU A 35 -10.15 -8.75 -10.40
N LEU A 36 -9.63 -7.73 -9.68
CA LEU A 36 -8.65 -6.80 -10.26
C LEU A 36 -7.46 -7.54 -10.86
N TRP A 37 -7.01 -8.60 -10.18
CA TRP A 37 -5.89 -9.40 -10.65
C TRP A 37 -6.15 -10.06 -12.00
N ARG A 38 -7.34 -10.62 -12.20
CA ARG A 38 -7.75 -11.20 -13.47
C ARG A 38 -7.88 -10.14 -14.56
N GLU A 39 -8.45 -8.99 -14.20
CA GLU A 39 -8.67 -7.87 -15.12
C GLU A 39 -7.35 -7.25 -15.60
N ILE A 40 -6.34 -7.16 -14.72
CA ILE A 40 -5.01 -6.63 -15.01
C ILE A 40 -4.16 -7.64 -15.79
N ILE A 41 -4.09 -8.90 -15.33
CA ILE A 41 -3.17 -9.89 -15.90
C ILE A 41 -3.74 -10.55 -17.16
N GLU A 42 -4.98 -11.03 -17.12
CA GLU A 42 -5.56 -11.78 -18.24
C GLU A 42 -6.15 -10.85 -19.29
N ARG A 43 -6.95 -9.87 -18.85
CA ARG A 43 -7.65 -8.96 -19.76
C ARG A 43 -6.84 -7.72 -20.14
N LYS A 44 -5.67 -7.52 -19.51
CA LYS A 44 -4.77 -6.38 -19.74
C LYS A 44 -5.49 -5.04 -19.68
N ASN A 45 -6.43 -4.91 -18.75
CA ASN A 45 -7.23 -3.72 -18.60
C ASN A 45 -6.41 -2.60 -17.94
N MET A 46 -5.87 -1.71 -18.79
CA MET A 46 -5.07 -0.57 -18.36
C MET A 46 -5.82 0.37 -17.42
N ALA A 47 -7.14 0.52 -17.58
CA ALA A 47 -7.93 1.40 -16.72
C ALA A 47 -7.95 0.90 -15.27
N VAL A 48 -8.10 -0.41 -15.07
CA VAL A 48 -8.09 -1.04 -13.74
C VAL A 48 -6.68 -1.03 -13.15
N ALA A 49 -5.64 -1.22 -13.96
CA ALA A 49 -4.26 -1.09 -13.50
C ALA A 49 -3.93 0.34 -13.00
N ILE A 50 -4.37 1.37 -13.74
CA ILE A 50 -4.21 2.78 -13.33
C ILE A 50 -4.99 3.06 -12.05
N LEU A 51 -6.23 2.56 -11.94
CA LEU A 51 -7.04 2.70 -10.73
C LEU A 51 -6.36 2.05 -9.52
N ALA A 52 -5.88 0.81 -9.66
CA ALA A 52 -5.16 0.12 -8.60
C ALA A 52 -3.91 0.89 -8.15
N GLY A 53 -3.16 1.44 -9.11
CA GLY A 53 -2.01 2.30 -8.84
C GLY A 53 -2.40 3.59 -8.10
N ALA A 54 -3.48 4.25 -8.51
CA ALA A 54 -3.97 5.46 -7.85
C ALA A 54 -4.43 5.18 -6.40
N VAL A 55 -5.10 4.05 -6.15
CA VAL A 55 -5.49 3.65 -4.79
C VAL A 55 -4.26 3.33 -3.94
N ALA A 56 -3.27 2.62 -4.49
CA ALA A 56 -2.00 2.39 -3.81
C ALA A 56 -1.30 3.70 -3.41
N LEU A 57 -1.27 4.70 -4.30
CA LEU A 57 -0.71 6.02 -3.97
C LEU A 57 -1.52 6.72 -2.87
N GLY A 58 -2.85 6.66 -2.92
CA GLY A 58 -3.73 7.22 -1.89
C GLY A 58 -3.49 6.60 -0.51
N ILE A 59 -3.43 5.26 -0.43
CA ILE A 59 -3.14 4.53 0.82
C ILE A 59 -1.75 4.93 1.34
N SER A 60 -0.74 4.95 0.47
CA SER A 60 0.62 5.33 0.84
C SER A 60 0.68 6.73 1.43
N ASN A 61 -0.07 7.69 0.86
CA ASN A 61 -0.11 9.06 1.36
C ASN A 61 -0.80 9.17 2.72
N ILE A 62 -1.87 8.41 2.96
CA ILE A 62 -2.54 8.35 4.28
C ILE A 62 -1.59 7.78 5.33
N ILE A 63 -0.89 6.69 5.01
CA ILE A 63 0.11 6.08 5.91
C ILE A 63 1.25 7.06 6.20
N ALA A 64 1.77 7.73 5.18
CA ALA A 64 2.82 8.74 5.35
C ALA A 64 2.38 9.87 6.28
N ALA A 65 1.15 10.39 6.10
CA ALA A 65 0.58 11.42 6.96
C ALA A 65 0.36 10.94 8.41
N ALA A 66 -0.02 9.66 8.59
CA ALA A 66 -0.23 9.08 9.91
C ALA A 66 1.08 8.83 10.68
N ILE A 67 2.18 8.51 9.97
CA ILE A 67 3.49 8.24 10.58
C ILE A 67 4.29 9.54 10.82
N HIS A 68 4.08 10.58 10.00
CA HIS A 68 4.74 11.89 10.17
C HIS A 68 4.04 12.82 11.19
N GLY A 69 2.96 12.36 11.83
CA GLY A 69 2.21 13.10 12.85
C GLY A 69 2.83 13.07 14.25
#